data_AF-A0A354EWV3-F1
#
_entry.id   AF-A0A354EWV3-F1
#
_cell.length_a   1.000
_cell.length_b   1.000
_cell.length_c   1.000
_cell.angle_alpha   90.00
_cell.angle_beta   90.00
_cell.angle_gamma   90.00
#
_symmetry.space_group_name_H-M   'P 1'
#
loop_
_entity.id
_entity.type
_entity.pdbx_description
1 polymer ?
#
loop_
_entity_poly.entity_id
_entity_poly.type
_entity_poly.pdbx_seq_one_letter_code
_entity_poly.pdbx_strand_id
1 'polypeptide(L)'
;EKAKRLVEHKRDVVILLDSITRLARAYNTVIPSSGKVLTGGVDANALQRPKRLYGAARNIEEGGSLTIIATAMVDTGSKMDEVIYEEFKGTGNMEIHLSRNISERRVFPAININRSGTRREDLLLSPEELQRTWILRKILQSMDECDAIEFLLERMKNHKTNAEFFDAMKRQE
;
A
#
# COMPACT_ATOMS: atom_id res chain seq x y z
N GLU A 1 -18.91 -9.81 -4.12
CA GLU A 1 -19.74 -11.01 -3.83
C GLU A 1 -19.06 -12.33 -4.17
N LYS A 2 -18.66 -12.62 -5.43
CA LYS A 2 -17.97 -13.90 -5.76
C LYS A 2 -16.76 -14.20 -4.86
N ALA A 3 -15.88 -13.21 -4.64
CA ALA A 3 -14.71 -13.37 -3.76
C ALA A 3 -15.08 -13.75 -2.33
N LYS A 4 -16.12 -13.14 -1.74
CA LYS A 4 -16.60 -13.49 -0.40
C LYS A 4 -17.08 -14.94 -0.33
N ARG A 5 -17.82 -15.40 -1.34
CA ARG A 5 -18.30 -16.79 -1.42
C ARG A 5 -17.14 -17.79 -1.53
N LEU A 6 -16.11 -17.46 -2.30
CA LEU A 6 -14.91 -18.31 -2.37
C LEU A 6 -14.19 -18.39 -1.01
N VAL A 7 -14.10 -17.28 -0.29
CA VAL A 7 -13.50 -17.22 1.05
C VAL A 7 -14.33 -18.00 2.07
N GLU A 8 -15.67 -17.97 2.00
CA GLU A 8 -16.54 -18.84 2.81
C GLU A 8 -16.27 -20.34 2.57
N HIS A 9 -15.79 -20.71 1.39
CA HIS A 9 -15.29 -22.05 1.07
C HIS A 9 -13.80 -22.26 1.41
N LYS A 10 -13.26 -21.45 2.34
CA LYS A 10 -11.87 -21.51 2.84
C LYS A 10 -10.81 -21.35 1.75
N ARG A 11 -11.11 -20.58 0.70
CA ARG A 11 -10.12 -20.22 -0.33
C ARG A 11 -9.43 -18.91 0.01
N ASP A 12 -8.15 -18.85 -0.27
CA ASP A 12 -7.38 -17.60 -0.27
C ASP A 12 -7.59 -16.89 -1.61
N VAL A 13 -8.16 -15.69 -1.54
CA VAL A 13 -8.55 -14.90 -2.71
C VAL A 13 -7.81 -13.58 -2.71
N VAL A 14 -7.16 -13.26 -3.82
CA VAL A 14 -6.49 -11.98 -4.04
C VAL A 14 -7.25 -11.19 -5.11
N ILE A 15 -7.52 -9.92 -4.83
CA ILE A 15 -8.07 -8.96 -5.79
C ILE A 15 -7.03 -7.87 -6.02
N LEU A 16 -6.65 -7.68 -7.28
CA LEU A 16 -5.87 -6.53 -7.73
C LEU A 16 -6.83 -5.50 -8.33
N LEU A 17 -6.97 -4.35 -7.69
CA LEU A 17 -7.95 -3.32 -8.05
C LEU A 17 -7.25 -2.06 -8.57
N ASP A 18 -7.37 -1.78 -9.86
CA ASP A 18 -6.86 -0.54 -10.47
C ASP A 18 -8.00 0.30 -11.06
N SER A 19 -8.49 1.36 -10.41
CA SER A 19 -8.04 1.95 -9.13
C SER A 19 -9.19 2.18 -8.15
N ILE A 20 -8.88 2.20 -6.85
CA ILE A 20 -9.88 2.48 -5.82
C ILE A 20 -10.36 3.94 -5.89
N THR A 21 -9.50 4.86 -6.34
CA THR A 21 -9.87 6.27 -6.55
C THR A 21 -10.93 6.42 -7.63
N ARG A 22 -10.77 5.75 -8.77
CA ARG A 22 -11.77 5.77 -9.86
C ARG A 22 -13.08 5.12 -9.43
N LEU A 23 -13.01 4.03 -8.65
CA LEU A 23 -14.19 3.40 -8.08
C LEU A 23 -14.95 4.37 -7.15
N ALA A 24 -14.25 5.05 -6.25
CA ALA A 24 -14.87 6.03 -5.34
C ALA A 24 -15.51 7.21 -6.09
N ARG A 25 -14.84 7.73 -7.13
CA ARG A 25 -15.43 8.77 -8.01
C ARG A 25 -16.72 8.29 -8.66
N ALA A 26 -16.74 7.07 -9.20
CA ALA A 26 -17.94 6.51 -9.82
C ALA A 26 -19.10 6.41 -8.81
N TYR A 27 -18.83 5.98 -7.57
CA TYR A 27 -19.84 5.97 -6.51
C TYR A 27 -20.35 7.36 -6.14
N ASN A 28 -19.48 8.37 -6.11
CA ASN A 28 -19.86 9.76 -5.86
C ASN A 28 -20.80 10.32 -6.94
N THR A 29 -20.63 9.91 -8.20
CA THR A 29 -21.48 10.36 -9.31
C THR A 29 -22.87 9.71 -9.32
N VAL A 30 -22.98 8.44 -8.89
CA VAL A 30 -24.24 7.68 -8.98
C VAL A 30 -25.11 7.76 -7.74
N ILE A 31 -24.57 8.17 -6.59
CA ILE A 31 -25.34 8.22 -5.34
C ILE A 31 -26.31 9.42 -5.35
N PRO A 32 -27.56 9.27 -4.88
CA PRO A 32 -28.43 10.40 -4.65
C PRO A 32 -27.78 11.39 -3.66
N SER A 33 -27.92 12.69 -3.93
CA SER A 33 -27.37 13.73 -3.06
C SER A 33 -27.94 13.60 -1.64
N SER A 34 -27.04 13.57 -0.65
CA SER A 34 -27.39 13.57 0.77
C SER A 34 -27.68 14.97 1.32
N GLY A 35 -27.44 16.02 0.51
CA GLY A 35 -27.44 17.41 0.95
C GLY A 35 -26.21 17.81 1.79
N LYS A 36 -25.26 16.89 2.04
CA LYS A 36 -24.04 17.14 2.79
C LYS A 36 -22.82 16.81 1.94
N VAL A 37 -22.13 17.85 1.47
CA VAL A 37 -20.93 17.75 0.64
C VAL A 37 -19.70 18.05 1.50
N LEU A 38 -18.77 17.09 1.54
CA LEU A 38 -17.47 17.23 2.18
C LEU A 38 -16.53 18.08 1.34
N THR A 39 -15.41 18.48 1.93
CA THR A 39 -14.30 19.13 1.21
C THR A 39 -13.94 18.33 -0.05
N GLY A 40 -13.69 19.01 -1.16
CA GLY A 40 -13.36 18.36 -2.43
C GLY A 40 -14.55 17.87 -3.25
N GLY A 41 -15.80 18.16 -2.85
CA GLY A 41 -16.99 17.83 -3.66
C GLY A 41 -17.43 16.37 -3.54
N VAL A 42 -17.05 15.71 -2.45
CA VAL A 42 -17.43 14.33 -2.15
C VAL A 42 -18.69 14.34 -1.29
N ASP A 43 -19.75 13.65 -1.71
CA ASP A 43 -20.93 13.46 -0.88
C ASP A 43 -20.58 12.62 0.36
N ALA A 44 -21.12 12.99 1.53
CA ALA A 44 -20.82 12.31 2.80
C ALA A 44 -21.09 10.79 2.76
N ASN A 45 -22.04 10.33 1.94
CA ASN A 45 -22.39 8.92 1.82
C ASN A 45 -21.66 8.22 0.66
N ALA A 46 -21.01 8.95 -0.25
CA ALA A 46 -20.39 8.38 -1.44
C ALA A 46 -19.29 7.36 -1.13
N LEU A 47 -18.54 7.56 -0.04
CA LEU A 47 -17.42 6.71 0.33
C LEU A 47 -17.81 5.46 1.12
N GLN A 48 -19.06 5.38 1.60
CA GLN A 48 -19.50 4.27 2.45
C GLN A 48 -19.37 2.91 1.74
N ARG A 49 -19.83 2.82 0.49
CA ARG A 49 -19.79 1.58 -0.30
C ARG A 49 -18.37 1.21 -0.72
N PRO A 50 -17.56 2.12 -1.29
CA PRO A 50 -16.14 1.86 -1.55
C PRO A 50 -15.36 1.42 -0.31
N LYS A 51 -15.54 2.09 0.85
CA LYS A 51 -14.89 1.69 2.11
C LYS A 51 -15.30 0.30 2.55
N ARG A 52 -16.58 -0.06 2.43
CA ARG A 52 -17.06 -1.42 2.73
C ARG A 52 -16.44 -2.47 1.79
N LEU A 53 -16.23 -2.14 0.52
CA LEU A 53 -15.57 -3.04 -0.42
C LEU A 53 -14.10 -3.24 -0.06
N TYR A 54 -13.36 -2.17 0.23
CA TYR A 54 -11.95 -2.24 0.59
C TYR A 54 -11.73 -2.92 1.95
N GLY A 55 -12.54 -2.55 2.95
CA GLY A 55 -12.56 -3.19 4.28
C GLY A 55 -13.16 -4.59 4.32
N ALA A 56 -13.55 -5.15 3.17
CA ALA A 56 -13.87 -6.57 3.08
C ALA A 56 -12.60 -7.43 3.21
N ALA A 57 -11.43 -6.91 2.80
CA ALA A 57 -10.15 -7.59 2.95
C ALA A 57 -9.86 -7.92 4.41
N ARG A 58 -9.57 -9.20 4.68
CA ARG A 58 -9.28 -9.72 6.03
C ARG A 58 -8.74 -11.14 5.95
N ASN A 59 -7.94 -11.51 6.95
CA ASN A 59 -7.62 -12.91 7.23
C ASN A 59 -8.73 -13.51 8.12
N ILE A 60 -9.13 -14.76 7.89
CA ILE A 60 -10.19 -15.44 8.64
C ILE A 60 -9.59 -16.63 9.41
N GLU A 61 -9.83 -16.68 10.72
CA GLU A 61 -9.24 -17.70 11.60
C GLU A 61 -9.75 -19.10 11.28
N GLU A 62 -11.03 -19.23 10.92
CA GLU A 62 -11.67 -20.51 10.59
C GLU A 62 -11.29 -21.07 9.19
N GLY A 63 -10.53 -20.29 8.41
CA GLY A 63 -9.92 -20.66 7.14
C GLY A 63 -10.28 -19.73 5.97
N GLY A 64 -9.30 -19.55 5.07
CA GLY A 64 -9.39 -18.66 3.92
C GLY A 64 -9.01 -17.21 4.25
N SER A 65 -8.76 -16.43 3.21
CA SER A 65 -8.39 -15.02 3.34
C SER A 65 -8.83 -14.21 2.12
N LEU A 66 -9.15 -12.94 2.34
CA LEU A 66 -9.38 -11.99 1.26
C LEU A 66 -8.31 -10.91 1.31
N THR A 67 -7.40 -10.94 0.33
CA THR A 67 -6.40 -9.89 0.12
C THR A 67 -6.88 -8.96 -0.98
N ILE A 68 -6.86 -7.65 -0.73
CA ILE A 68 -7.14 -6.64 -1.76
C ILE A 68 -5.93 -5.71 -1.83
N ILE A 69 -5.30 -5.65 -2.99
CA ILE A 69 -4.26 -4.66 -3.30
C ILE A 69 -4.87 -3.72 -4.32
N ALA A 70 -4.98 -2.44 -3.96
CA ALA A 70 -5.58 -1.45 -4.83
C ALA A 70 -4.60 -0.30 -5.10
N THR A 71 -4.62 0.22 -6.33
CA THR A 71 -3.91 1.46 -6.66
C THR A 71 -4.76 2.65 -6.20
N ALA A 72 -4.10 3.67 -5.66
CA ALA A 72 -4.71 4.94 -5.32
C ALA A 72 -3.94 6.05 -6.05
N MET A 73 -4.67 6.99 -6.64
CA MET A 73 -4.07 8.15 -7.30
C MET A 73 -3.87 9.26 -6.26
N VAL A 74 -2.65 9.80 -6.22
CA VAL A 74 -2.25 10.94 -5.38
C VAL A 74 -1.61 12.02 -6.27
N ASP A 75 -1.49 13.24 -5.77
CA ASP A 75 -0.87 14.38 -6.48
C ASP A 75 -1.48 14.63 -7.88
N THR A 76 -2.80 14.46 -7.99
CA THR A 76 -3.58 14.69 -9.22
C THR A 76 -4.01 16.14 -9.40
N GLY A 77 -3.79 16.98 -8.39
CA GLY A 77 -4.33 18.35 -8.31
C GLY A 77 -5.82 18.41 -7.96
N SER A 78 -6.48 17.27 -7.73
CA SER A 78 -7.88 17.21 -7.33
C SER A 78 -8.02 17.02 -5.82
N LYS A 79 -8.60 18.00 -5.13
CA LYS A 79 -8.99 17.88 -3.70
C LYS A 79 -9.89 16.68 -3.42
N MET A 80 -10.68 16.25 -4.42
CA MET A 80 -11.49 15.03 -4.32
C MET A 80 -10.63 13.79 -4.11
N ASP A 81 -9.55 13.66 -4.88
CA ASP A 81 -8.67 12.49 -4.81
C ASP A 81 -7.86 12.47 -3.51
N GLU A 82 -7.43 13.64 -3.04
CA GLU A 82 -6.76 13.78 -1.73
C GLU A 82 -7.65 13.29 -0.59
N VAL A 83 -8.92 13.71 -0.58
CA VAL A 83 -9.91 13.27 0.42
C VAL A 83 -10.19 11.78 0.31
N ILE A 84 -10.34 11.26 -0.91
CA ILE A 84 -10.52 9.82 -1.14
C ILE A 84 -9.31 9.03 -0.61
N TYR A 85 -8.10 9.49 -0.89
CA TYR A 85 -6.87 8.85 -0.46
C TYR A 85 -6.78 8.79 1.07
N GLU A 86 -6.98 9.90 1.78
CA GLU A 86 -6.94 9.93 3.25
C GLU A 86 -7.98 9.00 3.90
N GLU A 87 -9.18 8.92 3.32
CA GLU A 87 -10.25 8.03 3.81
C GLU A 87 -9.90 6.54 3.67
N PHE A 88 -9.22 6.16 2.57
CA PHE A 88 -8.77 4.79 2.38
C PHE A 88 -7.50 4.44 3.12
N LYS A 89 -6.61 5.41 3.34
CA LYS A 89 -5.42 5.27 4.20
C LYS A 89 -5.81 4.85 5.61
N GLY A 90 -6.87 5.44 6.17
CA GLY A 90 -7.42 5.04 7.47
C GLY A 90 -8.02 3.63 7.50
N THR A 91 -8.46 3.12 6.34
CA THR A 91 -9.14 1.82 6.21
C THR A 91 -8.15 0.66 5.98
N GLY A 92 -7.06 0.92 5.25
CA GLY A 92 -6.04 -0.08 4.95
C GLY A 92 -5.03 -0.31 6.08
N ASN A 93 -4.17 -1.31 5.90
CA ASN A 93 -3.08 -1.65 6.82
C ASN A 93 -1.71 -1.75 6.13
N MET A 94 -1.64 -1.61 4.81
CA MET A 94 -0.40 -1.61 4.00
C MET A 94 -0.45 -0.45 3.01
N GLU A 95 0.67 0.25 2.87
CA GLU A 95 0.85 1.34 1.91
C GLU A 95 2.20 1.18 1.18
N ILE A 96 2.17 1.28 -0.14
CA ILE A 96 3.37 1.36 -0.98
C ILE A 96 3.29 2.65 -1.77
N HIS A 97 4.16 3.60 -1.43
CA HIS A 97 4.21 4.91 -2.06
C HIS A 97 5.17 4.88 -3.24
N LEU A 98 4.73 5.37 -4.40
CA LEU A 98 5.59 5.54 -5.57
C LEU A 98 5.92 7.02 -5.74
N SER A 99 7.19 7.36 -5.93
CA SER A 99 7.64 8.75 -6.11
C SER A 99 7.74 9.11 -7.58
N ARG A 100 7.16 10.26 -7.95
CA ARG A 100 7.29 10.84 -9.29
C ARG A 100 8.74 11.23 -9.59
N ASN A 101 9.46 11.80 -8.61
CA ASN A 101 10.86 12.22 -8.76
C ASN A 101 11.77 11.03 -9.11
N ILE A 102 11.61 9.92 -8.40
CA ILE A 102 12.37 8.68 -8.67
C ILE A 102 12.06 8.15 -10.07
N SER A 103 10.78 8.16 -10.47
CA SER A 103 10.34 7.72 -11.79
C SER A 103 10.86 8.62 -12.92
N GLU A 104 10.92 9.94 -12.72
CA GLU A 104 11.44 10.91 -13.70
C GLU A 104 12.95 10.73 -13.94
N ARG A 105 13.70 10.30 -12.91
CA ARG A 105 15.09 9.86 -13.01
C ARG A 105 15.27 8.48 -13.66
N ARG A 106 14.19 7.81 -14.06
CA ARG A 106 14.16 6.45 -14.64
C ARG A 106 14.73 5.35 -13.74
N VAL A 107 14.62 5.53 -12.42
CA VAL A 107 14.99 4.50 -11.45
C VAL A 107 13.75 3.66 -11.13
N PHE A 108 13.86 2.34 -11.31
CA PHE A 108 12.76 1.41 -11.08
C PHE A 108 13.18 0.22 -10.21
N PRO A 109 12.32 -0.23 -9.28
CA PRO A 109 10.99 0.30 -8.97
C PRO A 109 11.04 1.66 -8.24
N ALA A 110 10.13 2.57 -8.59
CA ALA A 110 10.13 3.96 -8.09
C ALA A 110 9.50 4.09 -6.69
N ILE A 111 9.89 3.23 -5.75
CA ILE A 111 9.29 3.10 -4.42
C ILE A 111 9.92 4.11 -3.46
N ASN A 112 9.09 4.91 -2.80
CA ASN A 112 9.50 5.68 -1.64
C ASN A 112 9.49 4.77 -0.39
N ILE A 113 10.66 4.31 0.02
CA ILE A 113 10.83 3.32 1.08
C ILE A 113 10.39 3.88 2.45
N ASN A 114 10.71 5.14 2.71
CA ASN A 114 10.44 5.79 4.00
C ASN A 114 8.94 5.99 4.26
N ARG A 115 8.16 6.29 3.21
CA ARG A 115 6.70 6.44 3.30
C ARG A 115 5.94 5.10 3.24
N SER A 116 6.56 4.06 2.70
CA SER A 116 5.93 2.74 2.56
C SER A 116 6.03 1.92 3.85
N GLY A 117 5.02 1.11 4.15
CA GLY A 117 5.01 0.27 5.34
C GLY A 117 3.76 -0.57 5.51
N THR A 118 3.83 -1.54 6.43
CA THR A 118 2.73 -2.43 6.79
C THR A 118 2.54 -2.41 8.30
N ARG A 119 1.29 -2.22 8.76
CA ARG A 119 0.95 -2.33 10.18
C ARG A 119 1.07 -3.78 10.62
N ARG A 120 1.57 -4.00 11.84
CA ARG A 120 1.76 -5.32 12.43
C ARG A 120 2.64 -6.26 11.59
N GLU A 121 3.71 -5.72 10.99
CA GLU A 121 4.69 -6.52 10.25
C GLU A 121 5.42 -7.56 11.11
N ASP A 122 5.37 -7.43 12.45
CA ASP A 122 5.81 -8.44 13.43
C ASP A 122 5.11 -9.80 13.29
N LEU A 123 3.90 -9.82 12.72
CA LEU A 123 3.15 -11.05 12.47
C LEU A 123 3.51 -11.73 11.14
N LEU A 124 4.26 -11.02 10.27
CA LEU A 124 4.57 -11.45 8.90
C LEU A 124 6.04 -11.81 8.73
N LEU A 125 6.93 -11.15 9.47
CA LEU A 125 8.37 -11.33 9.39
C LEU A 125 8.87 -12.11 10.61
N SER A 126 9.91 -12.93 10.42
CA SER A 126 10.62 -13.49 11.56
C SER A 126 11.29 -12.39 12.40
N PRO A 127 11.57 -12.61 13.70
CA PRO A 127 12.24 -11.60 14.54
C PRO A 127 13.57 -11.13 13.96
N GLU A 128 14.31 -12.02 13.30
CA GLU A 128 15.57 -11.72 12.66
C GLU A 128 15.39 -10.83 11.41
N GLU A 129 14.44 -11.16 10.54
CA GLU A 129 14.12 -10.33 9.36
C GLU A 129 13.59 -8.96 9.76
N LEU A 130 12.79 -8.89 10.82
CA LEU A 130 12.27 -7.63 11.34
C LEU A 130 13.40 -6.72 11.84
N GLN A 131 14.35 -7.26 12.61
CA GLN A 131 15.51 -6.52 13.07
C GLN A 131 16.38 -6.03 11.89
N ARG A 132 16.65 -6.91 10.91
CA ARG A 132 17.41 -6.57 9.70
C ARG A 132 16.73 -5.47 8.89
N THR A 133 15.42 -5.57 8.70
CA THR A 133 14.60 -4.57 8.01
C THR A 133 14.63 -3.22 8.74
N TRP A 134 14.60 -3.23 10.07
CA TRP A 134 14.67 -2.03 10.87
C TRP A 134 16.02 -1.31 10.75
N ILE A 135 17.13 -2.06 10.79
CA ILE A 135 18.49 -1.52 10.57
C ILE A 135 18.59 -0.91 9.17
N LEU A 136 18.11 -1.63 8.15
CA LEU A 136 18.08 -1.12 6.78
C LEU A 136 17.28 0.19 6.69
N ARG A 137 16.09 0.25 7.28
CA ARG A 137 15.27 1.47 7.34
C ARG A 137 16.01 2.63 8.01
N LYS A 138 16.76 2.38 9.09
CA LYS A 138 17.54 3.42 9.77
C LYS A 138 18.64 4.01 8.88
N ILE A 139 19.33 3.16 8.11
CA ILE A 139 20.35 3.60 7.15
C ILE A 139 19.72 4.44 6.03
N LEU A 140 18.60 3.97 5.48
CA LEU A 140 17.91 4.65 4.37
C LEU A 140 17.22 5.96 4.80
N GLN A 141 16.86 6.10 6.08
CA GLN A 141 16.20 7.30 6.60
C GLN A 141 17.10 8.55 6.56
N SER A 142 18.42 8.40 6.61
CA SER A 142 19.36 9.52 6.49
C SER A 142 19.66 9.96 5.06
N MET A 143 19.16 9.21 4.06
CA MET A 143 19.39 9.48 2.64
C MET A 143 18.19 10.24 2.04
N ASP A 144 18.44 10.98 0.96
CA ASP A 144 17.36 11.50 0.11
C ASP A 144 16.58 10.34 -0.55
N GLU A 145 15.32 10.57 -0.94
CA GLU A 145 14.47 9.51 -1.49
C GLU A 145 15.06 8.83 -2.74
N CYS A 146 15.73 9.58 -3.62
CA CYS A 146 16.33 9.04 -4.83
C CYS A 146 17.60 8.24 -4.50
N ASP A 147 18.44 8.80 -3.62
CA ASP A 147 19.70 8.17 -3.23
C ASP A 147 19.45 6.89 -2.43
N ALA A 148 18.40 6.87 -1.60
CA ALA A 148 18.00 5.71 -0.81
C ALA A 148 17.64 4.50 -1.69
N ILE A 149 16.84 4.69 -2.73
CA ILE A 149 16.46 3.59 -3.63
C ILE A 149 17.62 3.16 -4.52
N GLU A 150 18.44 4.11 -5.01
CA GLU A 150 19.62 3.79 -5.82
C GLU A 150 20.64 2.98 -5.00
N PHE A 151 20.92 3.40 -3.77
CA PHE A 151 21.78 2.68 -2.83
C PHE A 151 21.24 1.27 -2.56
N LEU A 152 19.94 1.14 -2.27
CA LEU A 152 19.34 -0.18 -2.03
C LEU A 152 19.49 -1.08 -3.26
N LEU A 153 19.18 -0.58 -4.45
CA LEU A 153 19.25 -1.34 -5.69
C LEU A 153 20.69 -1.76 -6.02
N GLU A 154 21.67 -0.88 -5.82
CA GLU A 154 23.08 -1.20 -6.03
C GLU A 154 23.53 -2.34 -5.11
N ARG A 155 23.14 -2.30 -3.83
CA ARG A 155 23.46 -3.37 -2.88
C ARG A 155 22.75 -4.66 -3.24
N MET A 156 21.44 -4.61 -3.50
CA MET A 156 20.65 -5.79 -3.85
C MET A 156 21.13 -6.46 -5.14
N LYS A 157 21.61 -5.69 -6.12
CA LYS A 157 22.12 -6.23 -7.40
C LYS A 157 23.30 -7.19 -7.24
N ASN A 158 24.07 -7.07 -6.15
CA ASN A 158 25.19 -7.95 -5.85
C ASN A 158 24.77 -9.30 -5.26
N HIS A 159 23.47 -9.51 -4.99
CA HIS A 159 22.94 -10.70 -4.35
C HIS A 159 21.78 -11.29 -5.16
N LYS A 160 21.63 -12.62 -5.14
CA LYS A 160 20.52 -13.28 -5.85
C LYS A 160 19.25 -13.32 -5.03
N THR A 161 19.38 -13.28 -3.69
CA THR A 161 18.26 -13.39 -2.77
C THR A 161 18.34 -12.35 -1.66
N ASN A 162 17.19 -12.00 -1.08
CA ASN A 162 17.14 -11.09 0.08
C ASN A 162 17.86 -11.68 1.30
N ALA A 163 17.89 -13.01 1.44
CA ALA A 163 18.62 -13.69 2.51
C ALA A 163 20.13 -13.42 2.41
N GLU A 164 20.70 -13.62 1.22
CA GLU A 164 22.12 -13.32 0.94
C GLU A 164 22.44 -11.84 1.17
N PHE A 165 21.56 -10.94 0.73
CA PHE A 165 21.72 -9.50 0.93
C PHE A 165 21.77 -9.14 2.42
N PHE A 166 20.81 -9.63 3.22
CA PHE A 166 20.80 -9.35 4.65
C PHE A 166 21.96 -10.02 5.40
N ASP A 167 22.43 -11.19 4.94
CA ASP A 167 23.60 -11.84 5.53
C ASP A 167 24.89 -11.06 5.23
N ALA A 168 24.99 -10.43 4.05
CA ALA A 168 26.12 -9.58 3.69
C ALA A 168 26.16 -8.30 4.55
N MET A 169 25.00 -7.74 4.93
CA MET A 169 24.93 -6.60 5.84
C MET A 169 25.52 -6.91 7.24
N LYS A 170 25.51 -8.18 7.67
CA LYS A 170 26.12 -8.59 8.96
C LYS A 170 27.65 -8.54 8.97
N ARG A 171 28.30 -8.64 7.80
CA ARG A 171 29.76 -8.84 7.71
C ARG A 171 30.56 -7.54 7.64
N GLN A 172 29.90 -6.37 7.70
CA GLN A 172 30.57 -5.07 7.66
C GLN A 172 30.78 -4.42 9.04
N GLU A 173 30.71 -5.21 10.12
CA GLU A 173 31.26 -4.85 11.44
C GLU A 173 32.74 -5.24 11.56
#